data_AF-A0A0F7FW80-F1
#
_entry.id   AF-A0A0F7FW80-F1
#
_cell.length_a   1.000
_cell.length_b   1.000
_cell.length_c   1.000
_cell.angle_alpha   90.00
_cell.angle_beta   90.00
_cell.angle_gamma   90.00
#
_symmetry.space_group_name_H-M   'P 1'
#
loop_
_entity.id
_entity.type
_entity.pdbx_description
1 polymer ?
#
loop_
_entity_poly.entity_id
_entity_poly.type
_entity_poly.pdbx_seq_one_letter_code
_entity_poly.pdbx_strand_id
1 'polypeptide(L)'
;MCGLDLPENLYDPVFPPGSEKEVLDSFEKYGGLFAGRSCVIEVDGEVAIRSETTAGGDFQTVIAREGVTVEEAEGRPVAGEFEAMVWPGLAVAKAPCTVPVNSDHNMMEGFLVYLQVSHPKDDEESVEVLSRLIQPYMAAAIDGVPCEERAG
;
A
#
# COMPACT_ATOMS: atom_id res chain seq x y z
N MET A 1 6.12 -9.68 6.17
CA MET A 1 6.45 -9.77 4.71
C MET A 1 6.57 -8.36 4.14
N CYS A 2 7.26 -8.10 3.02
CA CYS A 2 7.60 -6.72 2.57
C CYS A 2 8.46 -5.88 3.54
N GLY A 3 9.01 -6.48 4.59
CA GLY A 3 9.60 -5.74 5.73
C GLY A 3 8.58 -5.14 6.69
N LEU A 4 7.29 -5.47 6.52
CA LEU A 4 6.21 -5.10 7.44
C LEU A 4 5.99 -6.20 8.48
N ASP A 5 5.74 -5.78 9.72
CA ASP A 5 5.33 -6.65 10.82
C ASP A 5 3.83 -6.93 10.74
N LEU A 6 3.47 -7.78 9.77
CA LEU A 6 2.10 -8.25 9.57
C LEU A 6 2.03 -9.78 9.59
N PRO A 7 0.99 -10.36 10.20
CA PRO A 7 0.75 -11.79 10.15
C PRO A 7 0.69 -12.31 8.71
N GLU A 8 1.41 -13.39 8.41
CA GLU A 8 1.48 -13.96 7.05
C GLU A 8 0.10 -14.37 6.51
N ASN A 9 -0.79 -14.82 7.38
CA ASN A 9 -2.14 -15.26 7.02
C ASN A 9 -3.03 -14.14 6.46
N LEU A 10 -2.66 -12.86 6.66
CA LEU A 10 -3.36 -11.74 6.02
C LEU A 10 -3.07 -11.66 4.51
N TYR A 11 -1.97 -12.24 4.07
CA TYR A 11 -1.54 -12.23 2.67
C TYR A 11 -1.90 -13.51 1.92
N ASP A 12 -2.19 -14.61 2.62
CA ASP A 12 -2.55 -15.88 1.98
C ASP A 12 -3.64 -15.75 0.89
N PRO A 13 -4.70 -14.94 1.06
CA PRO A 13 -5.74 -14.82 0.03
C PRO A 13 -5.30 -14.08 -1.23
N VAL A 14 -4.23 -13.27 -1.17
CA VAL A 14 -3.73 -12.51 -2.34
C VAL A 14 -2.68 -13.28 -3.12
N PHE A 15 -2.27 -14.45 -2.63
CA PHE A 15 -1.31 -15.29 -3.32
C PHE A 15 -2.01 -16.27 -4.27
N PRO A 16 -1.56 -16.39 -5.52
CA PRO A 16 -2.00 -17.49 -6.36
C PRO A 16 -1.57 -18.84 -5.78
N PRO A 17 -2.20 -19.94 -6.22
CA PRO A 17 -1.66 -21.27 -5.97
C PRO A 17 -0.23 -21.35 -6.50
N GLY A 18 0.70 -21.79 -5.67
CA GLY A 18 2.11 -21.88 -6.01
C GLY A 18 2.94 -22.32 -4.83
N SER A 19 4.24 -22.52 -5.04
CA SER A 19 5.12 -23.10 -4.01
C SER A 19 6.28 -22.20 -3.62
N GLU A 20 6.74 -21.34 -4.53
CA GLU A 20 7.91 -20.49 -4.32
C GLU A 20 7.47 -19.03 -4.22
N LYS A 21 7.69 -18.42 -3.05
CA LYS A 21 7.44 -17.00 -2.81
C LYS A 21 8.77 -16.27 -2.76
N GLU A 22 8.95 -15.26 -3.61
CA GLU A 22 10.14 -14.43 -3.64
C GLU A 22 9.82 -12.96 -3.38
N VAL A 23 10.61 -12.31 -2.52
CA VAL A 23 10.50 -10.86 -2.27
C VAL A 23 11.56 -10.15 -3.11
N LEU A 24 11.15 -9.60 -4.24
CA LEU A 24 12.06 -8.91 -5.16
C LEU A 24 12.44 -7.50 -4.66
N ASP A 25 11.51 -6.84 -3.98
CA ASP A 25 11.72 -5.53 -3.38
C ASP A 25 11.01 -5.43 -2.04
N SER A 26 11.53 -4.57 -1.15
CA SER A 26 11.04 -4.47 0.24
C SER A 26 11.29 -3.10 0.81
N PHE A 27 10.42 -2.66 1.73
CA PHE A 27 10.54 -1.34 2.35
C PHE A 27 11.83 -1.13 3.14
N GLU A 28 12.46 -2.20 3.65
CA GLU A 28 13.74 -2.14 4.36
C GLU A 28 14.93 -1.73 3.48
N LYS A 29 14.83 -1.87 2.15
CA LYS A 29 15.91 -1.47 1.23
C LYS A 29 16.08 0.05 1.17
N TYR A 30 15.07 0.81 1.58
CA TYR A 30 15.06 2.25 1.54
C TYR A 30 15.38 2.81 2.94
N GLY A 31 16.51 3.51 3.07
CA GLY A 31 16.88 4.17 4.33
C GLY A 31 15.80 5.16 4.78
N GLY A 32 15.65 5.35 6.10
CA GLY A 32 14.52 6.03 6.76
C GLY A 32 14.22 7.50 6.40
N LEU A 33 14.88 8.07 5.40
CA LEU A 33 14.69 9.45 4.93
C LEU A 33 13.76 9.57 3.72
N PHE A 34 13.35 8.46 3.10
CA PHE A 34 12.46 8.49 1.93
C PHE A 34 11.09 7.89 2.24
N ALA A 35 10.06 8.69 1.97
CA ALA A 35 8.66 8.27 1.99
C ALA A 35 8.31 7.33 0.83
N GLY A 36 9.10 7.39 -0.25
CA GLY A 36 9.02 6.51 -1.41
C GLY A 36 9.65 5.16 -1.12
N ARG A 37 8.85 4.12 -0.93
CA ARG A 37 9.32 2.74 -0.72
C ARG A 37 8.47 1.80 -1.55
N SER A 38 9.07 0.76 -2.11
CA SER A 38 8.36 -0.27 -2.88
C SER A 38 8.56 -1.66 -2.28
N CYS A 39 7.53 -2.48 -2.48
CA CYS A 39 7.57 -3.91 -2.25
C CYS A 39 7.00 -4.63 -3.47
N VAL A 40 7.69 -5.69 -3.89
CA VAL A 40 7.22 -6.57 -4.95
C VAL A 40 7.42 -8.01 -4.48
N ILE A 41 6.34 -8.79 -4.51
CA ILE A 41 6.36 -10.22 -4.18
C ILE A 41 5.87 -11.00 -5.38
N GLU A 42 6.65 -12.00 -5.75
CA GLU A 42 6.33 -12.95 -6.79
C GLU A 42 5.99 -14.31 -6.21
N VAL A 43 5.11 -15.03 -6.91
CA VAL A 43 4.82 -16.44 -6.68
C VAL A 43 5.05 -17.19 -7.97
N ASP A 44 5.96 -18.16 -7.97
CA ASP A 44 6.36 -18.95 -9.14
C ASP A 44 6.70 -18.06 -10.39
N GLY A 45 7.30 -16.88 -10.16
CA GLY A 45 7.69 -15.91 -11.20
C GLY A 45 6.59 -14.97 -11.69
N GLU A 46 5.40 -14.99 -11.09
CA GLU A 46 4.32 -14.03 -11.35
C GLU A 46 4.18 -13.03 -10.21
N VAL A 47 4.07 -11.73 -10.51
CA VAL A 47 3.84 -10.70 -9.49
C VAL A 47 2.48 -10.90 -8.84
N ALA A 48 2.50 -11.29 -7.55
CA ALA A 48 1.31 -11.44 -6.73
C ALA A 48 0.95 -10.13 -6.03
N ILE A 49 1.95 -9.43 -5.50
CA ILE A 49 1.79 -8.17 -4.77
C ILE A 49 2.75 -7.14 -5.34
N ARG A 50 2.23 -5.94 -5.60
CA ARG A 50 3.02 -4.72 -5.77
C ARG A 50 2.48 -3.68 -4.81
N SER A 51 3.35 -3.05 -4.06
CA SER A 51 2.98 -1.95 -3.18
C SER A 51 4.04 -0.87 -3.22
N GLU A 52 3.61 0.38 -3.11
CA GLU A 52 4.53 1.44 -2.76
C GLU A 52 3.86 2.50 -1.90
N THR A 53 4.73 3.22 -1.22
CA THR A 53 4.40 4.31 -0.34
C THR A 53 4.86 5.62 -0.95
N THR A 54 4.13 6.70 -0.71
CA THR A 54 4.55 8.04 -1.14
C THR A 54 4.09 9.08 -0.13
N ALA A 55 4.85 10.17 -0.02
CA ALA A 55 4.41 11.35 0.71
C ALA A 55 3.73 12.33 -0.25
N GLY A 56 2.70 13.01 0.25
CA GLY A 56 1.88 13.91 -0.54
C GLY A 56 1.00 13.20 -1.58
N GLY A 57 0.04 13.95 -2.11
CA GLY A 57 -0.87 13.49 -3.15
C GLY A 57 -2.27 13.13 -2.67
N ASP A 58 -3.10 12.75 -3.63
CA ASP A 58 -4.47 12.26 -3.45
C ASP A 58 -4.65 10.93 -4.19
N PHE A 59 -5.81 10.30 -4.01
CA PHE A 59 -6.10 9.02 -4.66
C PHE A 59 -6.04 9.10 -6.18
N GLN A 60 -6.49 10.22 -6.78
CA GLN A 60 -6.42 10.46 -8.22
C GLN A 60 -5.00 10.45 -8.76
N THR A 61 -4.07 11.07 -8.03
CA THR A 61 -2.66 11.14 -8.41
C THR A 61 -2.06 9.73 -8.44
N VAL A 62 -2.38 8.88 -7.47
CA VAL A 62 -1.92 7.48 -7.40
C VAL A 62 -2.52 6.66 -8.54
N ILE A 63 -3.84 6.74 -8.74
CA ILE A 63 -4.57 6.02 -9.80
C ILE A 63 -3.99 6.36 -11.18
N ALA A 64 -3.80 7.65 -11.47
CA ALA A 64 -3.25 8.10 -12.75
C ALA A 64 -1.80 7.65 -12.98
N ARG A 65 -0.99 7.59 -11.91
CA ARG A 65 0.42 7.18 -11.97
C ARG A 65 0.60 5.69 -12.22
N GLU A 66 -0.23 4.86 -11.58
CA GLU A 66 -0.16 3.41 -11.70
C GLU A 66 -0.81 2.87 -12.98
N GLY A 67 -1.33 3.75 -13.84
CA GLY A 67 -1.94 3.36 -15.12
C GLY A 67 -3.21 2.53 -14.98
N VAL A 68 -3.85 2.59 -13.80
CA VAL A 68 -5.09 1.88 -13.53
C VAL A 68 -6.25 2.74 -14.04
N THR A 69 -7.04 2.19 -14.97
CA THR A 69 -8.23 2.84 -15.51
C THR A 69 -9.43 2.63 -14.58
N VAL A 70 -9.33 3.09 -13.34
CA VAL A 70 -10.45 3.14 -12.40
C VAL A 70 -10.76 4.59 -12.09
N GLU A 71 -12.05 4.93 -11.98
CA GLU A 71 -12.41 6.25 -11.46
C GLU A 71 -12.51 6.19 -9.93
N GLU A 72 -12.15 7.28 -9.24
CA GLU A 72 -12.27 7.33 -7.78
C GLU A 72 -13.72 7.09 -7.30
N ALA A 73 -14.69 7.55 -8.10
CA ALA A 73 -16.11 7.34 -7.84
C ALA A 73 -16.55 5.87 -7.88
N GLU A 74 -15.77 4.99 -8.50
CA GLU A 74 -16.03 3.54 -8.56
C GLU A 74 -15.45 2.79 -7.36
N GLY A 75 -14.59 3.45 -6.58
CA GLY A 75 -13.97 2.84 -5.41
C GLY A 75 -14.95 2.67 -4.26
N ARG A 76 -14.73 1.63 -3.46
CA ARG A 76 -15.51 1.39 -2.24
C ARG A 76 -14.72 1.89 -1.04
N PRO A 77 -15.32 2.73 -0.17
CA PRO A 77 -14.65 3.16 1.04
C PRO A 77 -14.50 1.98 2.01
N VAL A 78 -13.34 1.88 2.64
CA VAL A 78 -13.04 0.87 3.65
C VAL A 78 -13.07 1.52 5.02
N ALA A 79 -13.96 1.05 5.89
CA ALA A 79 -14.03 1.52 7.26
C ALA A 79 -12.76 1.15 8.04
N GLY A 80 -12.22 2.07 8.81
CA GLY A 80 -11.04 1.86 9.64
C GLY A 80 -10.47 3.17 10.19
N GLU A 81 -9.20 3.11 10.60
CA GLU A 81 -8.48 4.25 11.16
C GLU A 81 -8.04 5.24 10.09
N PHE A 82 -7.64 4.74 8.92
CA PHE A 82 -7.14 5.53 7.81
C PHE A 82 -8.20 5.71 6.74
N GLU A 83 -8.12 6.82 6.00
CA GLU A 83 -8.95 7.01 4.81
C GLU A 83 -8.50 6.00 3.75
N ALA A 84 -9.39 5.12 3.30
CA ALA A 84 -9.02 4.06 2.38
C ALA A 84 -10.13 3.75 1.37
N MET A 85 -9.71 3.44 0.15
CA MET A 85 -10.56 3.10 -0.98
C MET A 85 -10.04 1.84 -1.66
N VAL A 86 -10.96 1.00 -2.13
CA VAL A 86 -10.63 -0.26 -2.83
C VAL A 86 -11.38 -0.39 -4.15
N TRP A 87 -10.72 -1.03 -5.09
CA TRP A 87 -11.19 -1.46 -6.41
C TRP A 87 -10.77 -2.92 -6.63
N PRO A 88 -11.32 -3.60 -7.63
CA PRO A 88 -10.77 -4.89 -8.05
C PRO A 88 -9.27 -4.80 -8.35
N GLY A 89 -8.47 -5.55 -7.60
CA GLY A 89 -7.02 -5.63 -7.75
C GLY A 89 -6.22 -4.44 -7.20
N LEU A 90 -6.86 -3.41 -6.61
CA LEU A 90 -6.18 -2.22 -6.09
C LEU A 90 -6.80 -1.73 -4.78
N ALA A 91 -5.96 -1.40 -3.81
CA ALA A 91 -6.32 -0.66 -2.62
C ALA A 91 -5.39 0.52 -2.42
N VAL A 92 -5.94 1.63 -1.93
CA VAL A 92 -5.16 2.80 -1.54
C VAL A 92 -5.63 3.28 -0.18
N ALA A 93 -4.70 3.55 0.72
CA ALA A 93 -4.95 4.19 1.99
C ALA A 93 -4.14 5.47 2.13
N LYS A 94 -4.66 6.40 2.92
CA LYS A 94 -4.07 7.69 3.24
C LYS A 94 -4.11 7.92 4.74
N ALA A 95 -2.96 8.25 5.29
CA ALA A 95 -2.81 8.65 6.68
C ALA A 95 -2.52 10.16 6.78
N PRO A 96 -3.08 10.86 7.78
CA PRO A 96 -2.77 12.26 8.04
C PRO A 96 -1.38 12.37 8.69
N CYS A 97 -0.35 12.31 7.86
CA CYS A 97 1.04 12.27 8.27
C CYS A 97 1.83 13.41 7.65
N THR A 98 2.73 14.06 8.39
CA THR A 98 3.68 15.01 7.80
C THR A 98 5.05 14.32 7.70
N VAL A 99 5.52 14.15 6.46
CA VAL A 99 6.76 13.40 6.18
C VAL A 99 7.85 14.33 5.67
N PRO A 100 9.07 14.30 6.24
CA PRO A 100 10.23 15.00 5.69
C PRO A 100 10.64 14.34 4.37
N VAL A 101 10.75 15.12 3.31
CA VAL A 101 11.05 14.58 1.96
C VAL A 101 12.48 14.83 1.52
N ASN A 102 13.21 15.70 2.23
CA ASN A 102 14.63 15.92 2.06
C ASN A 102 15.27 16.53 3.33
N SER A 103 16.59 16.69 3.32
CA SER A 103 17.37 17.32 4.40
C SER A 103 17.12 18.81 4.59
N ASP A 104 16.37 19.46 3.69
CA ASP A 104 16.09 20.90 3.72
C ASP A 104 14.80 21.25 4.47
N HIS A 105 14.28 20.33 5.28
CA HIS A 105 13.03 20.48 6.03
C HIS A 105 11.78 20.68 5.14
N ASN A 106 11.82 20.25 3.89
CA ASN A 106 10.58 20.18 3.12
C ASN A 106 9.70 19.07 3.70
N MET A 107 8.49 19.44 4.06
CA MET A 107 7.49 18.55 4.63
C MET A 107 6.35 18.37 3.63
N MET A 108 5.93 17.14 3.40
CA MET A 108 4.72 16.86 2.63
C MET A 108 3.63 16.33 3.56
N GLU A 109 2.41 16.85 3.38
CA GLU A 109 1.23 16.42 4.11
C GLU A 109 0.56 15.23 3.42
N GLY A 110 0.21 14.23 4.21
CA GLY A 110 -0.33 12.98 3.74
C GLY A 110 0.76 11.95 3.47
N PHE A 111 0.50 10.74 3.91
CA PHE A 111 1.24 9.54 3.52
C PHE A 111 0.25 8.58 2.87
N LEU A 112 0.57 8.14 1.66
CA LEU A 112 -0.24 7.19 0.92
C LEU A 112 0.50 5.86 0.83
N VAL A 113 -0.29 4.79 0.92
CA VAL A 113 0.14 3.45 0.56
C VAL A 113 -0.83 2.94 -0.49
N TYR A 114 -0.30 2.40 -1.56
CA TYR A 114 -1.09 1.63 -2.50
C TYR A 114 -0.64 0.17 -2.50
N LEU A 115 -1.60 -0.69 -2.77
CA LEU A 115 -1.46 -2.14 -2.77
C LEU A 115 -2.21 -2.70 -3.98
N GLN A 116 -1.47 -3.18 -4.95
CA GLN A 116 -1.97 -3.87 -6.11
C GLN A 116 -1.75 -5.37 -5.94
N VAL A 117 -2.78 -6.15 -6.24
CA VAL A 117 -2.73 -7.62 -6.18
C VAL A 117 -3.21 -8.20 -7.50
N SER A 118 -2.60 -9.30 -7.91
CA SER A 118 -3.03 -10.03 -9.11
C SER A 118 -4.04 -11.13 -8.78
N HIS A 119 -4.23 -11.47 -7.50
CA HIS A 119 -5.19 -12.44 -7.00
C HIS A 119 -5.95 -11.91 -5.76
N PRO A 120 -7.18 -12.38 -5.54
CA PRO A 120 -7.98 -13.26 -6.41
C PRO A 120 -8.41 -12.56 -7.72
N LYS A 121 -8.80 -13.36 -8.73
CA LYS A 121 -9.22 -12.86 -10.05
C LYS A 121 -10.68 -12.41 -10.08
N ASP A 122 -11.48 -12.84 -9.11
CA ASP A 122 -12.86 -12.40 -8.95
C ASP A 122 -12.86 -10.99 -8.33
N ASP A 123 -13.60 -10.08 -8.96
CA ASP A 123 -13.60 -8.67 -8.58
C ASP A 123 -14.17 -8.45 -7.17
N GLU A 124 -15.22 -9.18 -6.78
CA GLU A 124 -15.84 -9.04 -5.46
C GLU A 124 -14.95 -9.64 -4.37
N GLU A 125 -14.39 -10.82 -4.63
CA GLU A 125 -13.42 -11.46 -3.72
C GLU A 125 -12.17 -10.58 -3.55
N SER A 126 -11.68 -9.98 -4.64
CA SER A 126 -10.52 -9.09 -4.62
C SER A 126 -10.77 -7.88 -3.74
N VAL A 127 -11.92 -7.23 -3.92
CA VAL A 127 -12.37 -6.11 -3.09
C VAL A 127 -12.51 -6.52 -1.63
N GLU A 128 -13.08 -7.69 -1.32
CA GLU A 128 -13.26 -8.18 0.05
C GLU A 128 -11.90 -8.42 0.74
N VAL A 129 -10.98 -9.09 0.07
CA VAL A 129 -9.63 -9.38 0.57
C VAL A 129 -8.87 -8.07 0.81
N LEU A 130 -8.85 -7.18 -0.17
CA LEU A 130 -8.16 -5.90 -0.08
C LEU A 130 -8.76 -4.99 1.00
N SER A 131 -10.07 -5.01 1.19
CA SER A 131 -10.73 -4.25 2.28
C SER A 131 -10.25 -4.69 3.66
N ARG A 132 -9.96 -5.98 3.84
CA ARG A 132 -9.43 -6.51 5.11
C ARG A 132 -7.95 -6.21 5.30
N LEU A 133 -7.20 -6.12 4.21
CA LEU A 133 -5.75 -5.99 4.24
C LEU A 133 -5.27 -4.54 4.31
N ILE A 134 -5.94 -3.59 3.66
CA ILE A 134 -5.39 -2.24 3.45
C ILE A 134 -5.19 -1.45 4.76
N GLN A 135 -6.10 -1.58 5.72
CA GLN A 135 -5.99 -0.90 7.02
C GLN A 135 -4.79 -1.37 7.85
N PRO A 136 -4.62 -2.68 8.15
CA PRO A 136 -3.43 -3.16 8.85
C PRO A 136 -2.15 -2.93 8.04
N TYR A 137 -2.22 -2.99 6.71
CA TYR A 137 -1.08 -2.69 5.84
C TYR A 137 -0.61 -1.24 5.95
N MET A 138 -1.54 -0.28 5.98
CA MET A 138 -1.22 1.13 6.24
C MET A 138 -0.61 1.32 7.63
N ALA A 139 -1.19 0.72 8.68
CA ALA A 139 -0.67 0.81 10.05
C ALA A 139 0.79 0.32 10.12
N ALA A 140 1.09 -0.84 9.55
CA ALA A 140 2.45 -1.36 9.55
C ALA A 140 3.41 -0.51 8.69
N ALA A 141 2.93 0.06 7.59
CA ALA A 141 3.75 0.89 6.71
C ALA A 141 4.11 2.24 7.34
N ILE A 142 3.17 2.89 8.02
CA ILE A 142 3.39 4.20 8.65
C ILE A 142 4.33 4.12 9.86
N ASP A 143 4.30 3.02 10.62
CA ASP A 143 5.22 2.78 11.75
C ASP A 143 6.70 2.82 11.32
N GLY A 144 6.98 2.51 10.05
CA GLY A 144 8.32 2.55 9.48
C GLY A 144 8.76 3.92 8.96
N VAL A 145 7.91 4.95 9.04
CA VAL A 145 8.13 6.29 8.46
C VAL A 145 8.34 7.31 9.58
N PRO A 146 9.25 8.29 9.44
CA PRO A 146 9.40 9.39 10.40
C PRO A 146 8.20 10.35 10.31
N CYS A 147 7.03 9.85 10.71
CA CYS A 147 5.78 10.58 10.68
C CYS A 147 5.72 11.55 11.86
N GLU A 148 5.61 12.84 11.56
CA GLU A 148 5.26 13.82 12.57
C GLU A 148 3.73 13.98 12.57
N GLU A 149 3.07 13.47 13.61
CA GLU A 149 1.68 13.82 13.87
C GLU A 149 1.63 15.32 14.23
N ARG A 150 0.69 16.06 13.65
CA ARG A 150 0.48 17.46 14.04
C ARG A 150 0.19 17.52 15.54
N ALA A 151 1.12 18.06 16.32
CA ALA A 151 0.76 18.66 17.60
C ALA A 151 -0.22 19.79 17.29
N GLY A 152 -1.49 19.59 17.68
CA GLY A 152 -2.57 20.56 17.47
C GLY A 152 -2.31 21.91 18.11
#